data_AF-A0A830DNH1-F1
#
_entry.id   AF-A0A830DNH1-F1
#
_cell.length_a   1.000
_cell.length_b   1.000
_cell.length_c   1.000
_cell.angle_alpha   90.00
_cell.angle_beta   90.00
_cell.angle_gamma   90.00
#
_symmetry.space_group_name_H-M   'P 1'
#
loop_
_entity.id
_entity.type
_entity.pdbx_description
1 polymer ?
#
loop_
_entity_poly.entity_id
_entity_poly.type
_entity_poly.pdbx_seq_one_letter_code
_entity_poly.pdbx_strand_id
1 'polypeptide(L)'
;MRHLRRIPALPWPENQKASPPPSWKTIPSTASSEPRCSRAASPGPLTRTIATCSSATSPHESWPSRVEDSDSDPLPKLLASALKARKKRYQRQDMFGYTRLTICEGGDDVKLSDGDVLIFPEMTIYRGLKESDVDSFVEDVLVNGKPWVSGVQEELTGSYVFVCAHNNRDRRCGVCGPILIEKFKEEIGSKDLKNQIFVAACSHIGGHKYAGNVITFSANPDGKIAGNWYGYVTPSDVLELLEKTN
;
A
#
# COMPACT_ATOMS: atom_id res chain seq x y z
N MET A 1 28.89 -14.06 -3.09
CA MET A 1 28.31 -12.77 -2.64
C MET A 1 27.78 -12.04 -3.85
N ARG A 2 26.45 -11.81 -3.94
CA ARG A 2 25.80 -11.19 -5.11
C ARG A 2 25.41 -9.75 -4.76
N HIS A 3 25.83 -8.80 -5.58
CA HIS A 3 25.66 -7.37 -5.36
C HIS A 3 24.22 -6.90 -5.59
N LEU A 4 23.71 -6.10 -4.65
CA LEU A 4 22.46 -5.34 -4.76
C LEU A 4 22.57 -4.37 -5.95
N ARG A 5 21.70 -4.52 -6.97
CA ARG A 5 21.56 -3.48 -8.00
C ARG A 5 20.66 -2.37 -7.44
N ARG A 6 21.23 -1.21 -7.17
CA ARG A 6 20.48 0.04 -6.93
C ARG A 6 19.76 0.43 -8.22
N ILE A 7 18.43 0.47 -8.19
CA ILE A 7 17.67 1.20 -9.21
C ILE A 7 17.78 2.69 -8.85
N PRO A 8 18.30 3.56 -9.74
CA PRO A 8 18.37 4.98 -9.44
C PRO A 8 16.95 5.54 -9.26
N ALA A 9 16.76 6.37 -8.22
CA ALA A 9 15.57 7.19 -8.07
C ALA A 9 15.55 8.17 -9.24
N LEU A 10 14.84 7.83 -10.31
CA LEU A 10 14.62 8.77 -11.40
C LEU A 10 13.57 9.78 -10.92
N PRO A 11 13.84 11.09 -11.02
CA PRO A 11 12.82 12.09 -10.79
C PRO A 11 11.70 11.89 -11.79
N TRP A 12 10.48 12.08 -11.31
CA TRP A 12 9.23 11.97 -12.04
C TRP A 12 9.23 12.85 -13.31
N PRO A 13 9.10 12.30 -14.53
CA PRO A 13 8.61 13.07 -15.65
C PRO A 13 7.13 12.72 -15.84
N GLU A 14 6.31 13.72 -15.58
CA GLU A 14 4.91 13.77 -15.98
C GLU A 14 4.84 13.59 -17.51
N ASN A 15 3.96 12.70 -17.99
CA ASN A 15 3.67 12.42 -19.40
C ASN A 15 4.75 11.71 -20.24
N GLN A 16 4.74 10.37 -20.23
CA GLN A 16 5.03 9.60 -21.45
C GLN A 16 4.02 8.45 -21.59
N LYS A 17 3.27 8.45 -22.71
CA LYS A 17 2.44 7.32 -23.12
C LYS A 17 3.34 6.10 -23.27
N ALA A 18 3.01 5.00 -22.60
CA ALA A 18 3.75 3.76 -22.72
C ALA A 18 3.62 3.19 -24.14
N SER A 19 4.74 2.98 -24.82
CA SER A 19 4.80 2.14 -26.00
C SER A 19 4.48 0.69 -25.63
N PRO A 20 3.79 -0.09 -26.48
CA PRO A 20 3.46 -1.47 -26.19
C PRO A 20 4.73 -2.32 -26.02
N PRO A 21 4.69 -3.37 -25.18
CA PRO A 21 5.83 -4.27 -25.03
C PRO A 21 6.12 -4.99 -26.36
N PRO A 22 7.40 -5.30 -26.66
CA PRO A 22 7.75 -6.06 -27.86
C PRO A 22 7.08 -7.44 -27.81
N SER A 23 6.56 -7.86 -28.95
CA SER A 23 5.93 -9.17 -29.13
C SER A 23 6.90 -10.29 -28.75
N TRP A 24 6.36 -11.33 -28.09
CA TRP A 24 7.12 -12.47 -27.59
C TRP A 24 7.67 -13.27 -28.78
N LYS A 25 8.85 -12.89 -29.27
CA LYS A 25 9.67 -13.76 -30.09
C LYS A 25 10.62 -14.50 -29.16
N THR A 26 10.59 -15.82 -29.31
CA THR A 26 11.33 -16.87 -28.62
C THR A 26 12.76 -16.45 -28.28
N ILE A 27 13.07 -16.35 -26.99
CA ILE A 27 14.44 -16.16 -26.49
C ILE A 27 15.10 -17.55 -26.37
N PRO A 28 16.32 -17.77 -26.88
CA PRO A 28 17.00 -19.05 -26.82
C PRO A 28 17.33 -19.48 -25.38
N SER A 29 17.28 -20.79 -25.14
CA SER A 29 17.17 -21.48 -23.84
C SER A 29 18.44 -21.53 -22.98
N THR A 30 19.25 -20.46 -22.89
CA THR A 30 20.53 -20.50 -22.14
C THR A 30 20.82 -19.27 -21.26
N ALA A 31 19.81 -18.61 -20.70
CA ALA A 31 20.00 -17.59 -19.66
C ALA A 31 19.17 -17.89 -18.39
N SER A 32 19.81 -18.54 -17.42
CA SER A 32 19.26 -18.92 -16.12
C SER A 32 19.28 -17.78 -15.09
N SER A 33 18.55 -16.70 -15.36
CA SER A 33 18.23 -15.73 -14.30
C SER A 33 16.81 -15.21 -14.44
N GLU A 34 15.89 -15.87 -13.76
CA GLU A 34 14.59 -15.28 -13.46
C GLU A 34 14.80 -13.94 -12.72
N PRO A 35 14.06 -12.88 -13.06
CA PRO A 35 14.13 -11.62 -12.32
C PRO A 35 13.63 -11.85 -10.89
N ARG A 36 14.55 -11.79 -9.91
CA ARG A 36 14.23 -11.86 -8.47
C ARG A 36 13.51 -10.57 -8.05
N CYS A 37 12.58 -10.67 -7.09
CA CYS A 37 11.96 -9.51 -6.45
C CYS A 37 13.02 -8.44 -6.09
N SER A 38 12.88 -7.26 -6.68
CA SER A 38 13.78 -6.15 -6.41
C SER A 38 13.17 -5.25 -5.35
N ARG A 39 13.91 -4.96 -4.27
CA ARG A 39 13.55 -3.88 -3.36
C ARG A 39 13.53 -2.58 -4.17
N ALA A 40 12.34 -2.08 -4.50
CA ALA A 40 12.20 -0.73 -5.01
C ALA A 40 12.69 0.18 -3.88
N ALA A 41 13.50 1.19 -4.22
CA ALA A 41 14.18 2.03 -3.23
C ALA A 41 13.23 2.37 -2.06
N SER A 42 13.67 2.11 -0.83
CA SER A 42 13.02 2.68 0.37
C SER A 42 12.78 4.14 0.06
N PRO A 43 11.54 4.65 0.10
CA PRO A 43 11.38 6.07 -0.06
C PRO A 43 12.27 6.75 0.99
N GLY A 44 12.92 7.84 0.60
CA GLY A 44 13.55 8.74 1.57
C GLY A 44 12.58 9.09 2.70
N PRO A 45 13.09 9.70 3.78
CA PRO A 45 12.52 9.65 5.13
C PRO A 45 10.99 9.56 5.19
N LEU A 46 10.51 8.49 5.84
CA LEU A 46 9.15 8.29 6.37
C LEU A 46 8.02 8.75 5.42
N THR A 47 7.80 8.00 4.33
CA THR A 47 6.54 8.07 3.59
C THR A 47 5.41 7.61 4.50
N ARG A 48 4.57 8.55 4.92
CA ARG A 48 3.37 8.26 5.68
C ARG A 48 2.35 7.60 4.76
N THR A 49 1.90 6.39 5.08
CA THR A 49 0.86 5.73 4.30
C THR A 49 -0.43 5.78 5.08
N ILE A 50 -1.46 6.32 4.43
CA ILE A 50 -2.84 6.32 4.91
C ILE A 50 -3.56 5.25 4.11
N ALA A 51 -4.02 4.21 4.80
CA ALA A 51 -4.86 3.18 4.21
C ALA A 51 -6.27 3.33 4.75
N THR A 52 -7.23 3.59 3.88
CA THR A 52 -8.66 3.62 4.25
C THR A 52 -9.28 2.26 3.93
N CYS A 53 -10.08 1.72 4.83
CA CYS A 53 -10.78 0.48 4.59
C CYS A 53 -12.08 0.75 3.84
N SER A 54 -12.23 0.12 2.68
CA SER A 54 -13.53 -0.01 2.02
C SER A 54 -14.23 -1.26 2.53
N SER A 55 -15.56 -1.26 2.44
CA SER A 55 -16.38 -2.39 2.89
C SER A 55 -15.92 -3.75 2.37
N ALA A 56 -16.10 -4.77 3.21
CA ALA A 56 -15.96 -6.17 2.81
C ALA A 56 -16.91 -6.53 1.63
N THR A 57 -17.95 -5.72 1.40
CA THR A 57 -18.89 -5.82 0.26
C THR A 57 -18.38 -5.14 -1.02
N SER A 58 -17.23 -4.47 -1.00
CA SER A 58 -16.61 -3.84 -2.17
C SER A 58 -15.24 -4.47 -2.44
N PRO A 59 -15.21 -5.69 -3.00
CA PRO A 59 -13.96 -6.40 -3.24
C PRO A 59 -13.09 -5.62 -4.22
N HIS A 60 -11.78 -5.83 -4.14
CA HIS A 60 -10.79 -5.10 -4.94
C HIS A 60 -11.01 -5.20 -6.47
N GLU A 61 -11.74 -6.22 -6.93
CA GLU A 61 -12.17 -6.41 -8.32
C GLU A 61 -13.17 -5.34 -8.80
N SER A 62 -13.98 -4.81 -7.88
CA SER A 62 -15.04 -3.82 -8.15
C SER A 62 -14.55 -2.37 -8.13
N TRP A 63 -13.32 -2.12 -7.69
CA TRP A 63 -12.80 -0.77 -7.53
C TRP A 63 -12.71 -0.01 -8.86
N PRO A 64 -13.16 1.25 -8.94
CA PRO A 64 -13.00 2.08 -10.13
C PRO A 64 -11.52 2.40 -10.38
N SER A 65 -11.14 2.63 -11.63
CA SER A 65 -9.73 2.89 -12.02
C SER A 65 -9.06 4.03 -11.25
N ARG A 66 -9.84 5.01 -10.77
CA ARG A 66 -9.41 6.10 -9.89
C ARG A 66 -10.30 6.13 -8.66
N VAL A 67 -9.95 5.35 -7.65
CA VAL A 67 -10.70 5.31 -6.39
C VAL A 67 -10.71 6.67 -5.68
N GLU A 68 -9.64 7.44 -5.85
CA GLU A 68 -9.45 8.79 -5.32
C GLU A 68 -10.34 9.87 -5.97
N ASP A 69 -10.88 9.60 -7.17
CA ASP A 69 -11.67 10.55 -7.95
C ASP A 69 -13.12 10.07 -8.14
N SER A 70 -13.47 8.88 -7.67
CA SER A 70 -14.75 8.23 -7.96
C SER A 70 -15.89 8.70 -7.05
N ASP A 71 -17.10 8.76 -7.61
CA ASP A 71 -18.34 9.01 -6.87
C ASP A 71 -18.95 7.73 -6.28
N SER A 72 -18.36 6.56 -6.56
CA SER A 72 -18.85 5.26 -6.07
C SER A 72 -18.59 5.05 -4.58
N ASP A 73 -17.54 5.67 -4.06
CA ASP A 73 -17.20 5.69 -2.64
C ASP A 73 -16.74 7.13 -2.29
N PRO A 74 -17.59 7.92 -1.62
CA PRO A 74 -17.31 9.33 -1.38
C PRO A 74 -16.17 9.55 -0.40
N LEU A 75 -15.92 8.62 0.53
CA LEU A 75 -14.96 8.83 1.62
C LEU A 75 -13.51 8.91 1.11
N PRO A 76 -13.00 7.98 0.28
CA PRO A 76 -11.68 8.10 -0.34
C PRO A 76 -11.52 9.39 -1.16
N LYS A 77 -12.55 9.79 -1.89
CA LYS A 77 -12.55 11.02 -2.70
C LYS A 77 -12.46 12.28 -1.84
N LEU A 78 -13.25 12.35 -0.77
CA LEU A 78 -13.22 13.45 0.18
C LEU A 78 -11.85 13.53 0.88
N LEU A 79 -11.30 12.39 1.32
CA LEU A 79 -10.01 12.35 1.98
C LEU A 79 -8.87 12.76 1.04
N ALA A 80 -8.86 12.25 -0.19
CA ALA A 80 -7.91 12.64 -1.23
C ALA A 80 -7.96 14.15 -1.52
N SER A 81 -9.17 14.70 -1.62
CA SER A 81 -9.42 16.13 -1.86
C SER A 81 -8.94 17.00 -0.70
N ALA A 82 -9.27 16.62 0.53
CA ALA A 82 -8.86 17.32 1.74
C ALA A 82 -7.33 17.32 1.91
N LEU A 83 -6.67 16.18 1.69
CA LEU A 83 -5.21 16.07 1.69
C LEU A 83 -4.56 17.00 0.64
N LYS A 84 -5.09 17.00 -0.59
CA LYS A 84 -4.59 17.86 -1.67
C LYS A 84 -4.76 19.35 -1.33
N ALA A 85 -5.89 19.73 -0.75
CA ALA A 85 -6.16 21.09 -0.32
C ALA A 85 -5.18 21.56 0.77
N ARG A 86 -4.92 20.73 1.80
CA ARG A 86 -3.98 21.05 2.89
C ARG A 86 -2.54 21.11 2.39
N LYS A 87 -2.14 20.23 1.49
CA LYS A 87 -0.83 20.27 0.83
C LYS A 87 -0.58 21.61 0.11
N LYS A 88 -1.60 22.14 -0.59
CA LYS A 88 -1.52 23.45 -1.25
C LYS A 88 -1.46 24.60 -0.24
N ARG A 89 -2.31 24.55 0.80
CA ARG A 89 -2.44 25.61 1.82
C ARG A 89 -1.16 25.80 2.63
N TYR A 90 -0.57 24.71 3.09
CA TYR A 90 0.57 24.81 4.01
C TYR A 90 1.92 24.97 3.31
N GLN A 91 2.00 24.82 1.96
CA GLN A 91 3.26 24.79 1.18
C GLN A 91 4.34 23.89 1.79
N ARG A 92 3.94 22.97 2.68
CA ARG A 92 4.81 22.06 3.44
C ARG A 92 5.01 20.81 2.62
N GLN A 93 5.94 20.94 1.68
CA GLN A 93 6.41 19.84 0.83
C GLN A 93 7.12 18.76 1.66
N ASP A 94 7.57 19.10 2.87
CA ASP A 94 8.19 18.21 3.86
C ASP A 94 7.17 17.31 4.59
N MET A 95 6.01 17.83 5.02
CA MET A 95 5.02 17.03 5.79
C MET A 95 4.08 16.20 4.91
N PHE A 96 3.59 16.75 3.80
CA PHE A 96 2.64 16.06 2.90
C PHE A 96 3.28 15.65 1.56
N GLY A 97 4.57 15.88 1.37
CA GLY A 97 5.30 15.47 0.16
C GLY A 97 5.28 13.97 -0.05
N TYR A 98 5.30 13.23 1.06
CA TYR A 98 5.43 11.78 1.08
C TYR A 98 4.20 11.06 1.65
N THR A 99 3.10 11.75 1.93
CA THR A 99 1.86 11.08 2.34
C THR A 99 1.22 10.40 1.14
N ARG A 100 1.03 9.08 1.21
CA ARG A 100 0.34 8.28 0.18
C ARG A 100 -0.98 7.78 0.71
N LEU A 101 -2.05 8.01 -0.05
CA LEU A 101 -3.37 7.46 0.22
C LEU A 101 -3.55 6.18 -0.60
N THR A 102 -4.03 5.12 0.05
CA THR A 102 -4.50 3.90 -0.58
C THR A 102 -5.80 3.47 0.07
N ILE A 103 -6.57 2.66 -0.64
CA ILE A 103 -7.70 1.93 -0.07
C ILE A 103 -7.25 0.50 0.13
N CYS A 104 -7.65 -0.13 1.22
CA CYS A 104 -7.45 -1.55 1.43
C CYS A 104 -8.78 -2.26 1.62
N GLU A 105 -8.80 -3.52 1.21
CA GLU A 105 -9.93 -4.41 1.43
C GLU A 105 -10.02 -4.74 2.94
N GLY A 106 -11.22 -4.68 3.50
CA GLY A 106 -11.48 -5.16 4.86
C GLY A 106 -11.17 -6.65 4.94
N GLY A 107 -10.23 -7.04 5.80
CA GLY A 107 -9.89 -8.43 6.05
C GLY A 107 -10.62 -8.99 7.27
N ASP A 108 -10.70 -10.31 7.38
CA ASP A 108 -11.24 -10.99 8.58
C ASP A 108 -10.27 -10.90 9.77
N ASP A 109 -8.97 -10.76 9.50
CA ASP A 109 -7.89 -10.92 10.49
C ASP A 109 -7.72 -9.67 11.39
N VAL A 110 -7.85 -8.47 10.80
CA VAL A 110 -8.03 -7.22 11.55
C VAL A 110 -9.47 -6.84 11.30
N LYS A 111 -10.31 -6.76 12.34
CA LYS A 111 -11.73 -6.38 12.26
C LYS A 111 -11.89 -4.96 11.70
N LEU A 112 -11.59 -4.77 10.43
CA LEU A 112 -11.59 -3.50 9.71
C LEU A 112 -12.98 -3.31 9.15
N SER A 113 -13.55 -2.15 9.45
CA SER A 113 -14.85 -1.73 8.96
C SER A 113 -14.72 -0.53 8.04
N ASP A 114 -15.79 -0.25 7.30
CA ASP A 114 -15.94 0.95 6.49
C ASP A 114 -15.60 2.20 7.30
N GLY A 115 -14.79 3.05 6.69
CA GLY A 115 -14.36 4.30 7.32
C GLY A 115 -13.21 4.13 8.30
N ASP A 116 -12.71 2.93 8.54
CA ASP A 116 -11.47 2.79 9.30
C ASP A 116 -10.29 3.37 8.52
N VAL A 117 -9.45 4.14 9.22
CA VAL A 117 -8.27 4.78 8.65
C VAL A 117 -7.04 4.32 9.41
N LEU A 118 -6.16 3.58 8.73
CA LEU A 118 -4.87 3.17 9.25
C LEU A 118 -3.80 4.18 8.84
N ILE A 119 -2.95 4.55 9.79
CA ILE A 119 -1.84 5.47 9.57
C ILE A 119 -0.54 4.77 9.93
N PHE A 120 0.36 4.69 8.94
CA PHE A 120 1.72 4.20 9.08
C PHE A 120 2.73 5.32 8.81
N PRO A 121 3.88 5.36 9.49
CA PRO A 121 4.44 4.35 10.40
C PRO A 121 3.93 4.41 11.85
N GLU A 122 2.96 5.27 12.15
CA GLU A 122 2.42 5.47 13.51
C GLU A 122 1.66 4.27 14.08
N MET A 123 1.38 3.24 13.27
CA MET A 123 0.68 2.02 13.69
C MET A 123 -0.61 2.37 14.45
N THR A 124 -1.38 3.30 13.91
CA THR A 124 -2.61 3.79 14.55
C THR A 124 -3.79 3.56 13.63
N ILE A 125 -4.92 3.15 14.20
CA ILE A 125 -6.20 3.08 13.50
C ILE A 125 -7.20 4.05 14.10
N TYR A 126 -7.91 4.75 13.23
CA TYR A 126 -9.04 5.62 13.57
C TYR A 126 -10.31 4.96 13.04
N ARG A 127 -11.25 4.66 13.93
CA ARG A 127 -12.42 3.86 13.58
C ARG A 127 -13.55 4.71 13.03
N GLY A 128 -14.20 4.22 11.97
CA GLY A 128 -15.47 4.74 11.47
C GLY A 128 -15.47 6.22 11.09
N LEU A 129 -14.44 6.69 10.38
CA LEU A 129 -14.40 8.04 9.83
C LEU A 129 -15.58 8.26 8.88
N LYS A 130 -16.40 9.27 9.18
CA LYS A 130 -17.53 9.66 8.35
C LYS A 130 -17.14 10.77 7.38
N GLU A 131 -17.88 10.86 6.29
CA GLU A 131 -17.73 11.92 5.28
C GLU A 131 -17.76 13.33 5.89
N SER A 132 -18.65 13.57 6.86
CA SER A 132 -18.79 14.86 7.56
C SER A 132 -17.57 15.26 8.39
N ASP A 133 -16.76 14.29 8.81
CA ASP A 133 -15.63 14.49 9.72
C ASP A 133 -14.28 14.52 9.01
N VAL A 134 -14.24 14.32 7.68
CA VAL A 134 -12.99 14.25 6.92
C VAL A 134 -12.15 15.53 7.07
N ASP A 135 -12.78 16.70 6.99
CA ASP A 135 -12.06 17.97 7.06
C ASP A 135 -11.43 18.21 8.44
N SER A 136 -12.15 17.90 9.52
CA SER A 136 -11.63 18.03 10.88
C SER A 136 -10.58 16.97 11.17
N PHE A 137 -10.78 15.73 10.72
CA PHE A 137 -9.81 14.65 10.82
C PHE A 137 -8.47 15.01 10.17
N VAL A 138 -8.50 15.49 8.91
CA VAL A 138 -7.28 15.89 8.20
C VAL A 138 -6.57 17.03 8.92
N GLU A 139 -7.32 18.01 9.44
CA GLU A 139 -6.73 19.15 10.14
C GLU A 139 -6.15 18.75 11.50
N ASP A 140 -6.90 18.04 12.33
CA ASP A 140 -6.46 17.71 13.68
C ASP A 140 -5.37 16.64 13.68
N VAL A 141 -5.60 15.52 12.97
CA VAL A 141 -4.70 14.37 12.99
C VAL A 141 -3.52 14.54 12.05
N LEU A 142 -3.79 14.94 10.80
CA LEU A 142 -2.75 14.90 9.77
C LEU A 142 -1.92 16.18 9.70
N VAL A 143 -2.52 17.34 9.96
CA VAL A 143 -1.82 18.63 9.97
C VAL A 143 -1.25 18.94 11.36
N ASN A 144 -2.07 18.80 12.41
CA ASN A 144 -1.72 19.25 13.75
C ASN A 144 -1.16 18.15 14.67
N GLY A 145 -1.24 16.88 14.28
CA GLY A 145 -0.78 15.75 15.09
C GLY A 145 -1.54 15.58 16.41
N LYS A 146 -2.79 16.04 16.47
CA LYS A 146 -3.67 15.94 17.63
C LYS A 146 -4.51 14.66 17.56
N PRO A 147 -4.89 14.08 18.70
CA PRO A 147 -5.88 13.02 18.74
C PRO A 147 -7.18 13.47 18.08
N TRP A 148 -7.83 12.55 17.37
CA TRP A 148 -9.12 12.84 16.76
C TRP A 148 -10.21 12.83 17.83
N VAL A 149 -10.81 13.99 18.11
CA VAL A 149 -11.78 14.16 19.21
C VAL A 149 -13.09 13.42 18.95
N SER A 150 -13.48 13.27 17.68
CA SER A 150 -14.79 12.74 17.28
C SER A 150 -14.84 11.22 17.13
N GLY A 151 -13.74 10.49 17.34
CA GLY A 151 -13.70 9.06 17.06
C GLY A 151 -12.81 8.26 17.99
N VAL A 152 -12.77 6.95 17.73
CA VAL A 152 -11.98 5.99 18.50
C VAL A 152 -10.62 5.81 17.83
N GLN A 153 -9.57 5.99 18.61
CA GLN A 153 -8.18 5.76 18.21
C GLN A 153 -7.66 4.51 18.92
N GLU A 154 -7.08 3.58 18.18
CA GLU A 154 -6.46 2.37 18.70
C GLU A 154 -5.06 2.18 18.13
N GLU A 155 -4.20 1.47 18.87
CA GLU A 155 -2.89 1.06 18.39
C GLU A 155 -2.98 -0.26 17.64
N LEU A 156 -2.29 -0.34 16.50
CA LEU A 156 -2.15 -1.53 15.70
C LEU A 156 -0.96 -2.35 16.21
N THR A 157 -1.16 -3.66 16.37
CA THR A 157 -0.13 -4.61 16.77
C THR A 157 0.24 -5.51 15.61
N GLY A 158 1.46 -6.06 15.62
CA GLY A 158 1.93 -6.97 14.56
C GLY A 158 2.40 -6.23 13.31
N SER A 159 2.42 -6.95 12.20
CA SER A 159 2.95 -6.49 10.92
C SER A 159 1.89 -6.50 9.83
N TYR A 160 1.96 -5.55 8.91
CA TYR A 160 0.96 -5.34 7.87
C TYR A 160 1.57 -5.45 6.49
N VAL A 161 0.96 -6.26 5.63
CA VAL A 161 1.35 -6.50 4.25
C VAL A 161 0.22 -6.04 3.34
N PHE A 162 0.48 -5.03 2.51
CA PHE A 162 -0.44 -4.54 1.51
C PHE A 162 0.01 -4.95 0.12
N VAL A 163 -0.85 -5.65 -0.60
CA VAL A 163 -0.57 -6.14 -1.95
C VAL A 163 -1.46 -5.42 -2.95
N CYS A 164 -0.87 -4.74 -3.94
CA CYS A 164 -1.65 -4.01 -4.94
C CYS A 164 -2.40 -5.00 -5.85
N ALA A 165 -3.74 -5.02 -5.77
CA ALA A 165 -4.62 -5.88 -6.56
C ALA A 165 -5.55 -5.10 -7.50
N HIS A 166 -5.25 -3.82 -7.74
CA HIS A 166 -6.14 -2.89 -8.44
C HIS A 166 -6.21 -3.11 -9.96
N ASN A 167 -7.09 -4.03 -10.40
CA ASN A 167 -7.22 -4.44 -11.80
C ASN A 167 -7.59 -3.30 -12.76
N ASN A 168 -8.59 -2.48 -12.40
CA ASN A 168 -9.10 -1.41 -13.27
C ASN A 168 -8.11 -0.25 -13.46
N ARG A 169 -7.09 -0.12 -12.59
CA ARG A 169 -5.99 0.85 -12.74
C ARG A 169 -4.76 0.25 -13.42
N ASP A 170 -4.41 -0.99 -13.09
CA ASP A 170 -3.37 -1.74 -13.78
C ASP A 170 -3.70 -3.24 -13.81
N ARG A 171 -3.99 -3.75 -15.01
CA ARG A 171 -4.31 -5.16 -15.25
C ARG A 171 -3.26 -6.12 -14.72
N ARG A 172 -1.97 -5.74 -14.72
CA ARG A 172 -0.90 -6.60 -14.18
C ARG A 172 -1.02 -6.75 -12.67
N CYS A 173 -1.39 -5.69 -11.96
CA CYS A 173 -1.67 -5.76 -10.53
C CYS A 173 -2.94 -6.57 -10.25
N GLY A 174 -3.96 -6.45 -11.11
CA GLY A 174 -5.17 -7.28 -11.03
C GLY A 174 -4.93 -8.78 -11.22
N VAL A 175 -3.91 -9.17 -11.99
CA VAL A 175 -3.53 -10.58 -12.18
C VAL A 175 -2.59 -11.07 -11.08
N CYS A 176 -1.52 -10.33 -10.80
CA CYS A 176 -0.50 -10.78 -9.84
C CYS A 176 -0.94 -10.64 -8.38
N GLY A 177 -1.72 -9.60 -8.05
CA GLY A 177 -2.10 -9.28 -6.68
C GLY A 177 -2.85 -10.40 -5.96
N PRO A 178 -3.96 -10.92 -6.53
CA PRO A 178 -4.72 -12.00 -5.91
C PRO A 178 -3.89 -13.26 -5.64
N ILE A 179 -3.05 -13.67 -6.62
CA ILE A 179 -2.15 -14.83 -6.48
C ILE A 179 -1.17 -14.63 -5.32
N LEU A 180 -0.61 -13.43 -5.17
CA LEU A 180 0.30 -13.11 -4.07
C LEU A 180 -0.43 -13.12 -2.72
N ILE A 181 -1.63 -12.53 -2.64
CA ILE A 181 -2.43 -12.50 -1.41
C ILE A 181 -2.76 -13.92 -0.96
N GLU A 182 -3.23 -14.78 -1.87
CA GLU A 182 -3.50 -16.18 -1.58
C GLU A 182 -2.25 -16.89 -1.06
N LYS A 183 -1.10 -16.67 -1.71
CA LYS A 183 0.16 -17.27 -1.26
C LYS A 183 0.61 -16.76 0.10
N PHE A 184 0.44 -15.46 0.40
CA PHE A 184 0.70 -14.91 1.73
C PHE A 184 -0.21 -15.56 2.78
N LYS A 185 -1.51 -15.68 2.52
CA LYS A 185 -2.46 -16.30 3.45
C LYS A 185 -2.13 -17.77 3.71
N GLU A 186 -1.75 -18.52 2.67
CA GLU A 186 -1.29 -19.91 2.79
C GLU A 186 -0.09 -20.03 3.72
N GLU A 187 0.97 -19.23 3.49
CA GLU A 187 2.21 -19.32 4.26
C GLU A 187 2.09 -18.75 5.68
N ILE A 188 1.27 -17.71 5.88
CA ILE A 188 0.92 -17.21 7.22
C ILE A 188 0.20 -18.30 8.00
N GLY A 189 -0.72 -19.03 7.35
CA GLY A 189 -1.43 -20.15 7.95
C GLY A 189 -0.53 -21.34 8.28
N SER A 190 0.38 -21.70 7.37
CA SER A 190 1.30 -22.84 7.55
C SER A 190 2.31 -22.62 8.67
N LYS A 191 2.69 -21.36 8.94
CA LYS A 191 3.66 -20.95 9.97
C LYS A 191 3.03 -20.48 11.29
N ASP A 192 1.70 -20.57 11.42
CA ASP A 192 0.96 -20.09 12.60
C ASP A 192 1.18 -18.59 12.92
N LEU A 193 1.24 -17.76 11.88
CA LEU A 193 1.50 -16.31 11.98
C LEU A 193 0.23 -15.46 11.90
N LYS A 194 -0.96 -16.07 11.96
CA LYS A 194 -2.26 -15.39 11.72
C LYS A 194 -2.55 -14.22 12.68
N ASN A 195 -2.00 -14.29 13.89
CA ASN A 195 -2.16 -13.22 14.91
C ASN A 195 -1.01 -12.20 14.89
N GLN A 196 -0.04 -12.36 14.00
CA GLN A 196 1.19 -11.57 13.94
C GLN A 196 1.31 -10.79 12.63
N ILE A 197 0.87 -11.35 11.51
CA ILE A 197 1.02 -10.75 10.19
C ILE A 197 -0.35 -10.69 9.50
N PHE A 198 -0.73 -9.48 9.11
CA PHE A 198 -1.98 -9.18 8.43
C PHE A 198 -1.71 -8.88 6.96
N VAL A 199 -2.44 -9.53 6.05
CA VAL A 199 -2.31 -9.31 4.61
C VAL A 199 -3.63 -8.82 4.01
N ALA A 200 -3.58 -7.73 3.26
CA ALA A 200 -4.74 -7.14 2.61
C ALA A 200 -4.45 -6.72 1.16
N ALA A 201 -5.47 -6.84 0.30
CA ALA A 201 -5.45 -6.17 -0.99
C ALA A 201 -5.45 -4.66 -0.79
N CYS A 202 -4.72 -3.94 -1.63
CA CYS A 202 -4.73 -2.48 -1.65
C CYS A 202 -4.87 -1.91 -3.07
N SER A 203 -5.35 -0.67 -3.13
CA SER A 203 -5.47 0.09 -4.36
C SER A 203 -4.08 0.56 -4.84
N HIS A 204 -4.03 1.29 -5.95
CA HIS A 204 -2.76 1.63 -6.56
C HIS A 204 -1.96 2.65 -5.73
N ILE A 205 -0.86 2.23 -5.09
CA ILE A 205 -0.03 3.11 -4.23
C ILE A 205 1.11 3.78 -5.02
N GLY A 206 1.35 3.33 -6.26
CA GLY A 206 2.41 3.81 -7.15
C GLY A 206 3.20 2.66 -7.76
N GLY A 207 4.19 2.97 -8.60
CA GLY A 207 5.12 1.95 -9.11
C GLY A 207 4.48 0.88 -10.01
N HIS A 208 3.43 1.18 -10.77
CA HIS A 208 2.76 0.20 -11.66
C HIS A 208 3.72 -0.48 -12.65
N LYS A 209 4.82 0.19 -13.00
CA LYS A 209 5.90 -0.40 -13.80
C LYS A 209 6.52 -1.68 -13.18
N TYR A 210 6.34 -1.86 -11.87
CA TYR A 210 6.91 -2.90 -11.02
C TYR A 210 5.83 -3.85 -10.45
N ALA A 211 4.80 -4.17 -11.24
CA ALA A 211 3.69 -5.05 -10.82
C ALA A 211 4.15 -6.32 -10.08
N GLY A 212 3.32 -6.79 -9.15
CA GLY A 212 3.79 -7.51 -7.97
C GLY A 212 4.27 -6.53 -6.89
N ASN A 213 3.51 -5.45 -6.68
CA ASN A 213 3.84 -4.41 -5.70
C ASN A 213 3.34 -4.84 -4.31
N VAL A 214 4.27 -4.93 -3.36
CA VAL A 214 3.99 -5.28 -1.96
C VAL A 214 4.60 -4.23 -1.06
N ILE A 215 3.85 -3.76 -0.07
CA ILE A 215 4.34 -2.89 0.99
C ILE A 215 4.23 -3.64 2.31
N THR A 216 5.30 -3.63 3.10
CA THR A 216 5.28 -4.17 4.46
C THR A 216 5.51 -3.08 5.48
N PHE A 217 4.76 -3.11 6.56
CA PHE A 217 4.97 -2.32 7.77
C PHE A 217 5.25 -3.27 8.92
N SER A 218 6.47 -3.22 9.45
CA SER A 218 6.90 -4.05 10.56
C SER A 218 7.93 -3.30 11.41
N ALA A 219 8.12 -3.73 12.66
CA ALA A 219 9.18 -3.21 13.50
C ALA A 219 10.54 -3.72 13.00
N ASN A 220 11.50 -2.82 12.86
CA ASN A 220 12.91 -3.16 12.67
C ASN A 220 13.54 -3.63 13.99
N PRO A 221 14.77 -4.18 13.98
CA PRO A 221 15.48 -4.58 15.20
C PRO A 221 15.62 -3.47 16.26
N ASP A 222 15.61 -2.20 15.86
CA ASP A 222 15.64 -1.04 16.77
C ASP A 222 14.25 -0.65 17.34
N GLY A 223 13.21 -1.46 17.09
CA GLY A 223 11.82 -1.20 17.50
C GLY A 223 11.09 -0.14 16.67
N LYS A 224 11.75 0.48 15.68
CA LYS A 224 11.14 1.48 14.79
C LYS A 224 10.36 0.82 13.66
N ILE A 225 9.16 1.32 13.39
CA ILE A 225 8.34 0.84 12.28
C ILE A 225 8.92 1.29 10.93
N ALA A 226 9.11 0.34 10.02
CA ALA A 226 9.60 0.59 8.67
C ALA A 226 8.56 0.21 7.61
N GLY A 227 8.34 1.12 6.65
CA GLY A 227 7.56 0.87 5.45
C GLY A 227 8.46 0.41 4.29
N ASN A 228 8.52 -0.88 4.03
CA ASN A 228 9.34 -1.45 2.95
C ASN A 228 8.52 -1.68 1.69
N TRP A 229 9.05 -1.25 0.54
CA TRP A 229 8.38 -1.37 -0.76
C TRP A 229 9.10 -2.36 -1.66
N TYR A 230 8.35 -3.31 -2.19
CA TYR A 230 8.82 -4.38 -3.07
C TYR A 230 8.05 -4.35 -4.38
N GLY A 231 8.75 -4.64 -5.48
CA GLY A 231 8.16 -4.73 -6.81
C GLY A 231 8.72 -5.94 -7.55
N TYR A 232 7.99 -6.41 -8.57
CA TYR A 232 8.25 -7.71 -9.21
C TYR A 232 8.22 -8.89 -8.23
N VAL A 233 7.40 -8.81 -7.17
CA VAL A 233 7.20 -9.91 -6.24
C VAL A 233 6.50 -11.05 -6.97
N THR A 234 7.00 -12.26 -6.78
CA THR A 234 6.40 -13.50 -7.27
C THR A 234 6.05 -14.43 -6.10
N PRO A 235 5.23 -15.47 -6.30
CA PRO A 235 4.86 -16.40 -5.23
C PRO A 235 6.05 -17.07 -4.53
N SER A 236 7.17 -17.26 -5.21
CA SER A 236 8.38 -17.86 -4.62
C SER A 236 9.12 -16.91 -3.67
N ASP A 237 8.87 -15.60 -3.74
CA ASP A 237 9.48 -14.60 -2.86
C ASP A 237 8.73 -14.44 -1.52
N VAL A 238 7.51 -14.97 -1.40
CA VAL A 238 6.60 -14.74 -0.25
C VAL A 238 7.23 -15.19 1.07
N LEU A 239 7.86 -16.37 1.09
CA LEU A 239 8.53 -16.89 2.29
C LEU A 239 9.63 -15.94 2.79
N GLU A 240 10.48 -15.45 1.89
CA GLU A 240 11.56 -14.52 2.22
C GLU A 240 10.99 -13.17 2.71
N LEU A 241 9.85 -12.73 2.18
CA LEU A 241 9.18 -11.51 2.63
C LEU A 241 8.57 -11.65 4.01
N LEU A 242 7.98 -12.81 4.34
CA LEU A 242 7.45 -13.08 5.67
C LEU A 242 8.56 -13.09 6.72
N GLU A 243 9.71 -13.70 6.42
CA GLU A 243 10.89 -13.70 7.32
C GLU A 243 11.43 -12.29 7.59
N LYS A 244 11.27 -11.35 6.66
CA LYS A 244 11.67 -9.94 6.84
C LYS A 244 10.62 -9.09 7.55
N THR A 245 9.40 -9.60 7.66
CA THR A 245 8.23 -8.88 8.15
C THR A 245 7.84 -9.32 9.56
N ASN A 246 8.30 -10.50 9.98
CA ASN A 246 8.19 -11.03 11.34
C ASN A 246 9.42 -10.63 12.18
#